data_AF-A0AAV7VJ85-F1
#
_entry.id   AF-A0AAV7VJ85-F1
#
_cell.length_a   1.000
_cell.length_b   1.000
_cell.length_c   1.000
_cell.angle_alpha   90.00
_cell.angle_beta   90.00
_cell.angle_gamma   90.00
#
_symmetry.space_group_name_H-M   'P 1'
#
loop_
_entity.id
_entity.type
_entity.pdbx_description
1 polymer ?
#
loop_
_entity_poly.entity_id
_entity_poly.type
_entity_poly.pdbx_seq_one_letter_code
_entity_poly.pdbx_strand_id
1 'polypeptide(L)'
;MPLQNVRVANEGSVNSLKTRGECKALVEALNKVVACYRHLAATVGGSSDSCKLRDELRRTREKAQEVAVSNRNKLTAALKDKQLSKEDRKELERLWVEFSSCVELLHKDMCKIFEVGQVAPLSTANNPLIQTGMTGPTAHIASRALSVQNIIYDETVNSKENLELSELAAEIEKVDEMINDMEMKVNVLRWTVEASGGREDELFSNGASSLTLLSVEEGGIRGCCRGGQYIVSLILCGAALVAVTLSVSVVHLA
;
A
#
# COMPACT_ATOMS: atom_id res chain seq x y z
N MET A 1 48.37 10.11 -39.92
CA MET A 1 47.24 9.16 -39.92
C MET A 1 46.43 9.39 -38.64
N PRO A 2 45.10 9.47 -38.70
CA PRO A 2 44.29 10.08 -37.65
C PRO A 2 44.02 9.14 -36.47
N LEU A 3 43.85 9.75 -35.31
CA LEU A 3 43.58 9.16 -34.01
C LEU A 3 42.17 8.53 -33.97
N GLN A 4 42.09 7.21 -33.91
CA GLN A 4 40.87 6.51 -33.49
C GLN A 4 40.82 6.49 -31.96
N ASN A 5 40.08 7.41 -31.35
CA ASN A 5 39.77 7.30 -29.92
C ASN A 5 38.45 8.00 -29.57
N VAL A 6 37.30 7.39 -29.88
CA VAL A 6 35.98 7.91 -29.46
C VAL A 6 34.98 6.82 -29.02
N ARG A 7 35.26 5.51 -29.17
CA ARG A 7 34.18 4.49 -29.06
C ARG A 7 33.88 3.90 -27.68
N VAL A 8 34.67 4.16 -26.64
CA VAL A 8 34.52 3.45 -25.35
C VAL A 8 33.51 4.12 -24.40
N ALA A 9 33.27 5.44 -24.52
CA ALA A 9 32.36 6.15 -23.62
C ALA A 9 30.86 5.87 -23.88
N ASN A 10 30.49 5.43 -25.09
CA ASN A 10 29.09 5.30 -25.50
C ASN A 10 28.43 4.01 -24.98
N GLU A 11 29.17 2.89 -24.87
CA GLU A 11 28.58 1.61 -24.48
C GLU A 11 28.21 1.52 -22.99
N GLY A 12 29.01 2.16 -22.12
CA GLY A 12 28.70 2.24 -20.68
C GLY A 12 27.42 3.03 -20.39
N SER A 13 27.19 4.13 -21.11
CA SER A 13 25.98 4.96 -20.98
C SER A 13 24.72 4.23 -21.46
N VAL A 14 24.80 3.52 -22.59
CA VAL A 14 23.67 2.74 -23.14
C VAL A 14 23.26 1.60 -22.21
N ASN A 15 24.23 0.90 -21.60
CA ASN A 15 23.95 -0.19 -20.66
C ASN A 15 23.35 0.31 -19.33
N SER A 16 23.80 1.46 -18.83
CA SER A 16 23.22 2.11 -17.64
C SER A 16 21.76 2.53 -17.89
N LEU A 17 21.49 3.16 -19.03
CA LEU A 17 20.15 3.62 -19.41
C LEU A 17 19.16 2.45 -19.53
N LYS A 18 19.60 1.33 -20.12
CA LYS A 18 18.80 0.10 -20.22
C LYS A 18 18.49 -0.49 -18.84
N THR A 19 19.50 -0.60 -17.98
CA THR A 19 19.35 -1.13 -16.61
C THR A 19 18.36 -0.30 -15.80
N ARG A 20 18.47 1.03 -15.88
CA ARG A 20 17.55 1.98 -15.25
C ARG A 20 16.13 1.83 -15.76
N GLY A 21 15.94 1.71 -17.08
CA GLY A 21 14.63 1.50 -17.70
C GLY A 21 13.97 0.19 -17.26
N GLU A 22 14.73 -0.90 -17.19
CA GLU A 22 14.24 -2.18 -16.70
C GLU A 22 13.86 -2.14 -15.21
N CYS A 23 14.69 -1.50 -14.37
CA CYS A 23 14.39 -1.35 -12.94
C CYS A 23 13.11 -0.52 -12.76
N LYS A 24 12.97 0.58 -13.50
CA LYS A 24 11.76 1.42 -13.47
C LYS A 24 10.51 0.61 -13.86
N ALA A 25 10.57 -0.13 -14.96
CA ALA A 25 9.44 -0.94 -15.42
C ALA A 25 9.02 -2.00 -14.38
N LEU A 26 9.97 -2.62 -13.70
CA LEU A 26 9.68 -3.60 -12.65
C LEU A 26 9.11 -2.95 -11.38
N VAL A 27 9.59 -1.77 -10.98
CA VAL A 27 9.02 -1.03 -9.84
C VAL A 27 7.60 -0.57 -10.15
N GLU A 28 7.34 -0.06 -11.36
CA GLU A 28 5.99 0.29 -11.81
C GLU A 28 5.06 -0.93 -11.86
N ALA A 29 5.57 -2.09 -12.32
CA ALA A 29 4.81 -3.33 -12.31
C ALA A 29 4.46 -3.77 -10.88
N LEU A 30 5.42 -3.68 -9.94
CA LEU A 30 5.17 -3.99 -8.54
C LEU A 30 4.12 -3.05 -7.94
N ASN A 31 4.27 -1.75 -8.16
CA ASN A 31 3.35 -0.72 -7.66
C ASN A 31 1.91 -1.01 -8.11
N LYS A 32 1.71 -1.36 -9.40
CA LYS A 32 0.40 -1.76 -9.93
C LYS A 32 -0.17 -3.02 -9.26
N VAL A 33 0.66 -4.05 -9.06
CA VAL A 33 0.23 -5.30 -8.41
C VAL A 33 -0.11 -5.07 -6.94
N VAL A 34 0.69 -4.29 -6.22
CA VAL A 34 0.43 -3.92 -4.82
C VAL A 34 -0.82 -3.07 -4.68
N ALA A 35 -1.06 -2.12 -5.61
CA ALA A 35 -2.30 -1.36 -5.65
C ALA A 35 -3.52 -2.28 -5.84
N CYS A 36 -3.43 -3.23 -6.79
CA CYS A 36 -4.48 -4.24 -7.00
C CYS A 36 -4.72 -5.08 -5.74
N TYR A 37 -3.66 -5.58 -5.11
CA TYR A 37 -3.73 -6.34 -3.86
C TYR A 37 -4.44 -5.55 -2.76
N ARG A 38 -4.09 -4.28 -2.59
CA ARG A 38 -4.70 -3.40 -1.59
C ARG A 38 -6.19 -3.15 -1.84
N HIS A 39 -6.60 -3.04 -3.11
CA HIS A 39 -8.00 -2.91 -3.48
C HIS A 39 -8.81 -4.16 -3.12
N LEU A 40 -8.27 -5.35 -3.40
CA LEU A 40 -8.91 -6.62 -3.00
C LEU A 40 -8.95 -6.73 -1.47
N ALA A 41 -7.83 -6.43 -0.80
CA ALA A 41 -7.67 -6.50 0.65
C ALA A 41 -8.58 -5.52 1.43
N ALA A 42 -9.08 -4.47 0.78
CA ALA A 42 -10.06 -3.56 1.38
C ALA A 42 -11.45 -4.19 1.51
N THR A 43 -11.76 -5.21 0.70
CA THR A 43 -13.10 -5.83 0.63
C THR A 43 -13.24 -7.11 1.45
N VAL A 44 -12.12 -7.69 1.90
CA VAL A 44 -12.09 -8.88 2.78
C VAL A 44 -12.64 -8.55 4.16
N GLY A 45 -13.42 -9.47 4.74
CA GLY A 45 -14.20 -9.26 5.96
C GLY A 45 -15.48 -8.45 5.78
N GLY A 46 -15.77 -7.96 4.57
CA GLY A 46 -16.99 -7.24 4.23
C GLY A 46 -18.05 -8.13 3.57
N SER A 47 -19.12 -7.51 3.06
CA SER A 47 -20.23 -8.21 2.37
C SER A 47 -19.83 -8.85 1.03
N SER A 48 -18.69 -8.44 0.47
CA SER A 48 -18.15 -8.97 -0.79
C SER A 48 -17.11 -10.08 -0.58
N ASP A 49 -16.81 -10.43 0.67
CA ASP A 49 -15.83 -11.47 0.98
C ASP A 49 -16.34 -12.85 0.55
N SER A 50 -15.48 -13.60 -0.12
CA SER A 50 -15.81 -14.89 -0.71
C SER A 50 -14.55 -15.71 -0.97
N CYS A 51 -14.71 -17.03 -1.14
CA CYS A 51 -13.58 -17.91 -1.48
C CYS A 51 -12.87 -17.48 -2.77
N LYS A 52 -13.62 -16.99 -3.76
CA LYS A 52 -13.07 -16.48 -5.03
C LYS A 52 -12.21 -15.23 -4.81
N LEU A 53 -12.68 -14.28 -4.00
CA LEU A 53 -11.92 -13.08 -3.65
C LEU A 53 -10.62 -13.46 -2.92
N ARG A 54 -10.69 -14.37 -1.94
CA ARG A 54 -9.50 -14.82 -1.19
C ARG A 54 -8.49 -15.57 -2.08
N ASP A 55 -8.97 -16.34 -3.05
CA ASP A 55 -8.12 -16.99 -4.05
C ASP A 55 -7.47 -15.97 -5.01
N GLU A 56 -8.19 -14.94 -5.46
CA GLU A 56 -7.62 -13.85 -6.27
C GLU A 56 -6.57 -13.06 -5.48
N LEU A 57 -6.83 -12.83 -4.19
CA LEU A 57 -5.90 -12.16 -3.29
C LEU A 57 -4.61 -12.97 -3.12
N ARG A 58 -4.71 -14.30 -2.94
CA ARG A 58 -3.54 -15.21 -2.92
C ARG A 58 -2.72 -15.11 -4.20
N ARG A 59 -3.34 -15.27 -5.38
CA ARG A 59 -2.62 -15.19 -6.67
C ARG A 59 -1.96 -13.83 -6.89
N THR A 60 -2.63 -12.75 -6.48
CA THR A 60 -2.08 -11.39 -6.57
C THR A 60 -0.88 -11.22 -5.64
N ARG A 61 -0.91 -11.81 -4.44
CA ARG A 61 0.18 -11.82 -3.47
C ARG A 61 1.40 -12.60 -3.96
N GLU A 62 1.19 -13.79 -4.53
CA GLU A 62 2.26 -14.61 -5.13
C GLU A 62 2.98 -13.82 -6.24
N LYS A 63 2.20 -13.20 -7.13
CA LYS A 63 2.72 -12.35 -8.20
C LYS A 63 3.48 -11.13 -7.64
N ALA A 64 2.96 -10.49 -6.59
CA ALA A 64 3.63 -9.35 -5.96
C ALA A 64 5.00 -9.75 -5.40
N GLN A 65 5.08 -10.90 -4.72
CA GLN A 65 6.34 -11.43 -4.18
C GLN A 65 7.33 -11.81 -5.28
N GLU A 66 6.89 -12.46 -6.36
CA GLU A 66 7.76 -12.78 -7.51
C GLU A 66 8.40 -11.52 -8.11
N VAL A 67 7.58 -10.51 -8.36
CA VAL A 67 8.04 -9.23 -8.90
C VAL A 67 8.95 -8.50 -7.88
N ALA A 68 8.66 -8.60 -6.58
CA ALA A 68 9.47 -8.01 -5.53
C ALA A 68 10.87 -8.65 -5.44
N VAL A 69 10.96 -9.98 -5.52
CA VAL A 69 12.25 -10.70 -5.52
C VAL A 69 13.09 -10.31 -6.74
N SER A 70 12.46 -10.25 -7.92
CA SER A 70 13.13 -9.82 -9.16
C SER A 70 13.65 -8.38 -9.07
N ASN A 71 12.82 -7.46 -8.56
CA ASN A 71 13.20 -6.07 -8.30
C ASN A 71 14.37 -5.96 -7.33
N ARG A 72 14.27 -6.62 -6.16
CA ARG A 72 15.31 -6.61 -5.13
C ARG A 72 16.65 -7.01 -5.72
N ASN A 73 16.69 -8.14 -6.43
CA ASN A 73 17.93 -8.67 -6.99
C ASN A 73 18.54 -7.70 -8.02
N LYS A 74 17.73 -7.17 -8.94
CA LYS A 74 18.18 -6.24 -9.97
C LYS A 74 18.63 -4.88 -9.40
N LEU A 75 17.82 -4.25 -8.55
CA LEU A 75 18.17 -2.97 -7.95
C LEU A 75 19.40 -3.09 -7.03
N THR A 76 19.51 -4.17 -6.26
CA THR A 76 20.70 -4.41 -5.42
C THR A 76 21.95 -4.57 -6.27
N ALA A 77 21.87 -5.30 -7.40
CA ALA A 77 22.99 -5.45 -8.32
C ALA A 77 23.38 -4.10 -8.95
N ALA A 78 22.40 -3.31 -9.40
CA ALA A 78 22.64 -2.00 -10.01
C ALA A 78 23.24 -0.98 -9.03
N LEU A 79 22.75 -0.92 -7.78
CA LEU A 79 23.22 0.03 -6.77
C LEU A 79 24.59 -0.32 -6.19
N LYS A 80 25.02 -1.59 -6.31
CA LYS A 80 26.36 -2.07 -5.93
C LYS A 80 27.41 -1.81 -7.00
N ASP A 81 27.01 -1.49 -8.24
CA ASP A 81 27.95 -1.15 -9.30
C ASP A 81 28.66 0.19 -9.00
N LYS A 82 29.98 0.15 -8.99
CA LYS A 82 30.84 1.33 -8.73
C LYS A 82 31.06 2.19 -9.96
N GLN A 83 30.76 1.67 -11.16
CA GLN A 83 30.93 2.39 -12.43
C GLN A 83 29.69 3.24 -12.81
N LEU A 84 28.69 3.28 -11.93
CA LEU A 84 27.44 3.98 -12.17
C LEU A 84 27.66 5.51 -12.10
N SER A 85 27.05 6.24 -13.04
CA SER A 85 27.06 7.71 -13.03
C SER A 85 26.33 8.25 -11.78
N LYS A 86 26.67 9.47 -11.36
CA LYS A 86 26.03 10.08 -10.18
C LYS A 86 24.52 10.29 -10.40
N GLU A 87 24.14 10.66 -11.61
CA GLU A 87 22.75 10.89 -12.01
C GLU A 87 21.96 9.58 -12.04
N ASP A 88 22.49 8.52 -12.65
CA ASP A 88 21.81 7.22 -12.69
C ASP A 88 21.73 6.58 -11.30
N ARG A 89 22.74 6.82 -10.45
CA ARG A 89 22.72 6.40 -9.05
C ARG A 89 21.57 7.06 -8.30
N LYS A 90 21.40 8.38 -8.40
CA LYS A 90 20.28 9.09 -7.75
C LYS A 90 18.92 8.55 -8.21
N GLU A 91 18.77 8.27 -9.49
CA GLU A 91 17.49 7.73 -10.02
C GLU A 91 17.23 6.31 -9.54
N LEU A 92 18.25 5.45 -9.47
CA LEU A 92 18.12 4.11 -8.90
C LEU A 92 17.86 4.13 -7.39
N GLU A 93 18.43 5.10 -6.66
CA GLU A 93 18.13 5.32 -5.23
C GLU A 93 16.66 5.76 -5.02
N ARG A 94 16.09 6.55 -5.94
CA ARG A 94 14.64 6.87 -5.96
C ARG A 94 13.79 5.63 -6.19
N LEU A 95 14.11 4.85 -7.21
CA LEU A 95 13.41 3.60 -7.51
C LEU A 95 13.51 2.62 -6.33
N TRP A 96 14.63 2.61 -5.61
CA TRP A 96 14.80 1.81 -4.40
C TRP A 96 13.84 2.23 -3.28
N VAL A 97 13.67 3.54 -3.06
CA VAL A 97 12.72 4.05 -2.05
C VAL A 97 11.27 3.73 -2.44
N GLU A 98 10.91 3.89 -3.72
CA GLU A 98 9.58 3.50 -4.21
C GLU A 98 9.34 1.99 -4.05
N PHE A 99 10.32 1.17 -4.43
CA PHE A 99 10.30 -0.28 -4.25
C PHE A 99 10.10 -0.66 -2.78
N SER A 100 10.91 -0.10 -1.88
CA SER A 100 10.85 -0.37 -0.43
C SER A 100 9.50 0.01 0.15
N SER A 101 8.92 1.13 -0.31
CA SER A 101 7.59 1.57 0.10
C SER A 101 6.49 0.61 -0.38
N CYS A 102 6.61 0.06 -1.60
CA CYS A 102 5.66 -0.93 -2.12
C CYS A 102 5.69 -2.24 -1.32
N VAL A 103 6.88 -2.72 -0.95
CA VAL A 103 7.04 -3.95 -0.16
C VAL A 103 6.47 -3.77 1.25
N GLU A 104 6.71 -2.64 1.91
CA GLU A 104 6.12 -2.36 3.22
C GLU A 104 4.60 -2.25 3.20
N LEU A 105 4.03 -1.67 2.14
CA LEU A 105 2.57 -1.63 1.95
C LEU A 105 2.01 -3.03 1.77
N LEU A 106 2.64 -3.85 0.93
CA LEU A 106 2.26 -5.26 0.75
C LEU A 106 2.29 -6.01 2.09
N HIS A 107 3.37 -5.87 2.87
CA HIS A 107 3.50 -6.50 4.18
C HIS A 107 2.36 -6.09 5.13
N LYS A 108 2.07 -4.79 5.25
CA LYS A 108 0.97 -4.29 6.09
C LYS A 108 -0.38 -4.86 5.67
N ASP A 109 -0.66 -4.88 4.36
CA ASP A 109 -1.90 -5.43 3.85
C ASP A 109 -1.96 -6.96 4.06
N MET A 110 -0.84 -7.69 3.97
CA MET A 110 -0.77 -9.12 4.31
C MET A 110 -1.07 -9.38 5.78
N CYS A 111 -0.48 -8.64 6.72
CA CYS A 111 -0.77 -8.76 8.15
C CYS A 111 -2.24 -8.48 8.45
N LYS A 112 -2.79 -7.41 7.87
CA LYS A 112 -4.22 -7.09 7.99
C LYS A 112 -5.09 -8.27 7.54
N ILE A 113 -4.78 -8.88 6.40
CA ILE A 113 -5.57 -10.00 5.88
C ILE A 113 -5.44 -11.24 6.75
N PHE A 114 -4.26 -11.49 7.32
CA PHE A 114 -4.06 -12.57 8.27
C PHE A 114 -4.91 -12.38 9.55
N GLU A 115 -4.95 -11.16 10.09
CA GLU A 115 -5.82 -10.82 11.23
C GLU A 115 -7.30 -11.02 10.88
N VAL A 116 -7.75 -10.52 9.72
CA VAL A 116 -9.14 -10.69 9.26
C VAL A 116 -9.47 -12.16 9.04
N GLY A 117 -8.55 -12.96 8.51
CA GLY A 117 -8.73 -14.39 8.31
C GLY A 117 -8.97 -15.17 9.61
N GLN A 118 -8.36 -14.73 10.72
CA GLN A 118 -8.56 -15.34 12.03
C GLN A 118 -9.91 -14.98 12.66
N VAL A 119 -10.38 -13.73 12.50
CA VAL A 119 -11.62 -13.25 13.14
C VAL A 119 -12.87 -13.47 12.30
N ALA A 120 -12.73 -13.58 10.97
CA ALA A 120 -13.81 -13.75 10.03
C ALA A 120 -13.53 -14.91 9.05
N PRO A 121 -13.48 -16.17 9.52
CA PRO A 121 -13.34 -17.34 8.66
C PRO A 121 -14.58 -17.55 7.79
N LEU A 122 -14.38 -17.90 6.52
CA LEU A 122 -15.45 -18.21 5.57
C LEU A 122 -16.15 -19.53 5.89
N SER A 123 -15.45 -20.46 6.55
CA SER A 123 -16.00 -21.76 6.94
C SER A 123 -17.15 -21.65 7.97
N THR A 124 -17.23 -20.53 8.70
CA THR A 124 -18.27 -20.28 9.71
C THR A 124 -19.48 -19.54 9.14
N ALA A 125 -19.72 -19.61 7.82
CA ALA A 125 -20.80 -18.93 7.09
C ALA A 125 -22.23 -19.11 7.65
N ASN A 126 -22.45 -20.02 8.60
CA ASN A 126 -23.71 -20.16 9.34
C ASN A 126 -23.93 -19.09 10.42
N ASN A 127 -22.92 -18.29 10.78
CA ASN A 127 -23.04 -17.14 11.68
C ASN A 127 -22.43 -15.89 11.04
N PRO A 128 -23.19 -15.10 10.26
CA PRO A 128 -22.68 -13.84 9.73
C PRO A 128 -22.26 -12.94 10.89
N LEU A 129 -20.96 -12.62 10.98
CA LEU A 129 -20.36 -11.80 12.05
C LEU A 129 -20.96 -10.39 12.11
N ILE A 130 -21.52 -9.91 11.00
CA ILE A 130 -22.21 -8.62 10.89
C ILE A 130 -23.69 -8.86 10.59
N GLN A 131 -24.52 -8.96 11.63
CA GLN A 131 -25.97 -8.72 11.52
C GLN A 131 -26.21 -7.21 11.54
N THR A 132 -26.29 -6.57 10.37
CA THR A 132 -26.59 -5.14 10.26
C THR A 132 -28.03 -4.78 10.69
N GLY A 133 -28.86 -5.75 11.05
CA GLY A 133 -30.27 -5.56 11.43
C GLY A 133 -31.18 -5.08 10.29
N MET A 134 -30.63 -4.81 9.11
CA MET A 134 -31.35 -4.33 7.95
C MET A 134 -31.94 -5.50 7.17
N THR A 135 -33.20 -5.83 7.46
CA THR A 135 -34.01 -6.74 6.63
C THR A 135 -34.81 -5.93 5.61
N GLY A 136 -34.43 -6.04 4.33
CA GLY A 136 -35.31 -5.57 3.26
C GLY A 136 -36.64 -6.34 3.26
N PRO A 137 -37.72 -5.84 2.62
CA PRO A 137 -39.04 -6.49 2.63
C PRO A 137 -39.02 -7.96 2.16
N THR A 138 -38.05 -8.33 1.32
CA THR A 138 -37.86 -9.69 0.80
C THR A 138 -36.88 -10.54 1.61
N ALA A 139 -36.24 -9.99 2.64
CA ALA A 139 -35.22 -10.70 3.43
C ALA A 139 -35.76 -11.96 4.11
N HIS A 140 -37.03 -11.95 4.54
CA HIS A 140 -37.70 -13.13 5.09
C HIS A 140 -37.94 -14.24 4.06
N ILE A 141 -38.06 -13.89 2.78
CA ILE A 141 -38.22 -14.87 1.68
C ILE A 141 -36.86 -15.45 1.32
N ALA A 142 -35.83 -14.60 1.22
CA ALA A 142 -34.45 -15.02 0.99
C ALA A 142 -33.92 -15.92 2.12
N SER A 143 -34.17 -15.57 3.39
CA SER A 143 -33.74 -16.40 4.52
C SER A 143 -34.40 -17.78 4.53
N ARG A 144 -35.70 -17.88 4.21
CA ARG A 144 -36.39 -19.16 4.09
C ARG A 144 -35.93 -19.98 2.88
N ALA A 145 -35.55 -19.34 1.77
CA ALA A 145 -34.98 -20.02 0.62
C ALA A 145 -33.55 -20.53 0.89
N LEU A 146 -32.75 -19.75 1.62
CA LEU A 146 -31.38 -20.11 2.01
C LEU A 146 -31.33 -21.13 3.15
N SER A 147 -32.29 -21.13 4.09
CA SER A 147 -32.40 -22.16 5.15
C SER A 147 -32.65 -23.58 4.62
N VAL A 148 -33.02 -23.74 3.34
CA VAL A 148 -33.21 -25.06 2.72
C VAL A 148 -31.92 -25.61 2.11
N GLN A 149 -30.92 -24.76 1.89
CA GLN A 149 -29.59 -25.22 1.49
C GLN A 149 -28.83 -25.62 2.75
N ASN A 150 -28.92 -26.91 3.05
CA ASN A 150 -27.93 -27.61 3.84
C ASN A 150 -26.57 -27.44 3.12
N ILE A 151 -25.86 -26.36 3.41
CA ILE A 151 -24.45 -26.22 3.07
C ILE A 151 -23.80 -27.37 3.83
N ILE A 152 -23.42 -28.40 3.09
CA ILE A 152 -22.57 -29.48 3.57
C ILE A 152 -21.42 -28.79 4.28
N TYR A 153 -21.40 -28.87 5.61
CA TYR A 153 -20.31 -28.38 6.45
C TYR A 153 -19.12 -29.27 6.12
N ASP A 154 -18.41 -28.90 5.07
CA ASP A 154 -17.37 -29.72 4.51
C ASP A 154 -16.09 -29.41 5.29
N GLU A 155 -15.69 -30.32 6.18
CA GLU A 155 -14.43 -30.26 6.92
C GLU A 155 -13.22 -30.00 5.98
N THR A 156 -13.35 -30.33 4.69
CA THR A 156 -12.34 -30.03 3.67
C THR A 156 -12.19 -28.53 3.40
N VAL A 157 -13.25 -27.72 3.52
CA VAL A 157 -13.18 -26.26 3.32
C VAL A 157 -12.48 -25.58 4.50
N ASN A 158 -12.79 -26.01 5.72
CA ASN A 158 -12.13 -25.51 6.93
C ASN A 158 -10.65 -25.92 6.99
N SER A 159 -10.32 -27.16 6.60
CA SER A 159 -8.91 -27.59 6.54
C SER A 159 -8.13 -26.84 5.46
N LYS A 160 -8.74 -26.56 4.30
CA LYS A 160 -8.15 -25.71 3.27
C LYS A 160 -7.91 -24.29 3.79
N GLU A 161 -8.92 -23.62 4.35
CA GLU A 161 -8.78 -22.25 4.87
C GLU A 161 -7.67 -22.12 5.93
N ASN A 162 -7.55 -23.09 6.84
CA ASN A 162 -6.47 -23.10 7.84
C ASN A 162 -5.08 -23.28 7.21
N LEU A 163 -4.96 -24.14 6.19
CA LEU A 163 -3.72 -24.30 5.45
C LEU A 163 -3.31 -22.98 4.76
N GLU A 164 -4.25 -22.34 4.10
CA GLU A 164 -4.02 -21.07 3.41
C GLU A 164 -3.62 -19.93 4.36
N LEU A 165 -4.20 -19.92 5.57
CA LEU A 165 -3.84 -18.96 6.61
C LEU A 165 -2.43 -19.22 7.17
N SER A 166 -2.05 -20.49 7.33
CA SER A 166 -0.69 -20.89 7.71
C SER A 166 0.34 -20.53 6.64
N GLU A 167 0.01 -20.72 5.36
CA GLU A 167 0.86 -20.32 4.23
C GLU A 167 1.06 -18.79 4.22
N LEU A 168 -0.01 -18.03 4.42
CA LEU A 168 0.05 -16.56 4.53
C LEU A 168 0.98 -16.13 5.68
N ALA A 169 0.92 -16.78 6.84
CA ALA A 169 1.83 -16.49 7.95
C ALA A 169 3.31 -16.69 7.56
N ALA A 170 3.63 -17.80 6.89
CA ALA A 170 4.98 -18.07 6.42
C ALA A 170 5.44 -17.10 5.32
N GLU A 171 4.53 -16.64 4.46
CA GLU A 171 4.81 -15.61 3.46
C GLU A 171 5.05 -14.23 4.10
N ILE A 172 4.33 -13.88 5.18
CA ILE A 172 4.57 -12.64 5.94
C ILE A 172 6.00 -12.62 6.47
N GLU A 173 6.44 -13.72 7.10
CA GLU A 173 7.82 -13.85 7.60
C GLU A 173 8.85 -13.67 6.48
N LYS A 174 8.64 -14.29 5.31
CA LYS A 174 9.54 -14.10 4.14
C LYS A 174 9.61 -12.65 3.66
N VAL A 175 8.49 -11.92 3.68
CA VAL A 175 8.46 -10.52 3.29
C VAL A 175 9.15 -9.65 4.35
N ASP A 176 8.99 -9.95 5.63
CA ASP A 176 9.69 -9.28 6.73
C ASP A 176 11.22 -9.49 6.64
N GLU A 177 11.66 -10.74 6.45
CA GLU A 177 13.06 -11.06 6.15
C GLU A 177 13.58 -10.28 4.95
N MET A 178 12.78 -10.16 3.88
CA MET A 178 13.14 -9.40 2.69
C MET A 178 13.31 -7.90 2.99
N ILE A 179 12.44 -7.31 3.82
CA ILE A 179 12.56 -5.91 4.24
C ILE A 179 13.86 -5.70 5.02
N ASN A 180 14.13 -6.57 6.01
CA ASN A 180 15.37 -6.53 6.79
C ASN A 180 16.62 -6.67 5.89
N ASP A 181 16.57 -7.59 4.93
CA ASP A 181 17.61 -7.79 3.93
C ASP A 181 17.87 -6.53 3.08
N MET A 182 16.81 -5.82 2.71
CA MET A 182 16.91 -4.60 1.91
C MET A 182 17.62 -3.49 2.69
N GLU A 183 17.28 -3.31 3.97
CA GLU A 183 17.94 -2.33 4.84
C GLU A 183 19.42 -2.63 5.03
N MET A 184 19.80 -3.91 5.15
CA MET A 184 21.20 -4.31 5.36
C MET A 184 22.03 -4.29 4.07
N LYS A 185 21.44 -4.56 2.90
CA LYS A 185 22.17 -4.70 1.63
C LYS A 185 22.44 -3.38 0.91
N VAL A 186 21.56 -2.39 1.07
CA VAL A 186 21.67 -1.10 0.40
C VAL A 186 21.34 0.02 1.37
N ASN A 187 22.35 0.81 1.74
CA ASN A 187 22.18 1.94 2.65
C ASN A 187 21.69 3.20 1.92
N VAL A 188 20.43 3.17 1.47
CA VAL A 188 19.73 4.36 0.93
C VAL A 188 18.73 4.82 1.97
N LEU A 189 19.01 5.93 2.63
CA LEU A 189 18.10 6.50 3.60
C LEU A 189 16.95 7.21 2.86
N ARG A 190 15.71 6.94 3.28
CA ARG A 190 14.51 7.50 2.61
C ARG A 190 14.52 9.03 2.54
N TRP A 191 15.08 9.67 3.56
CA TRP A 191 15.12 11.13 3.68
C TRP A 191 16.26 11.78 2.87
N THR A 192 17.23 11.01 2.37
CA THR A 192 18.33 11.57 1.55
C THR A 192 17.98 11.68 0.07
N VAL A 193 16.86 11.11 -0.35
CA VAL A 193 16.45 11.04 -1.75
C VAL A 193 15.58 12.24 -2.11
N GLU A 194 16.06 13.07 -3.03
CA GLU A 194 15.30 14.21 -3.56
C GLU A 194 14.12 13.71 -4.41
N ALA A 195 12.92 14.25 -4.18
CA ALA A 195 11.75 13.94 -5.02
C ALA A 195 11.97 14.42 -6.47
N SER A 196 11.60 13.60 -7.44
CA SER A 196 11.61 13.99 -8.86
C SER A 196 10.28 14.67 -9.19
N GLY A 197 10.29 15.98 -9.46
CA GLY A 197 9.09 16.76 -9.81
C GLY A 197 8.52 16.49 -11.22
N GLY A 198 8.97 15.44 -11.91
CA GLY A 198 8.73 15.28 -13.35
C GLY A 198 7.40 14.63 -13.77
N ARG A 199 6.39 14.51 -12.88
CA ARG A 199 5.14 13.76 -13.19
C ARG A 199 3.85 14.56 -12.97
N GLU A 200 3.94 15.88 -12.94
CA GLU A 200 2.77 16.76 -12.77
C GLU A 200 2.42 17.54 -14.06
N ASP A 201 3.32 17.62 -15.05
CA ASP A 201 3.11 18.45 -16.25
C ASP A 201 2.31 17.80 -17.38
N GLU A 202 2.01 16.49 -17.33
CA GLU A 202 1.19 15.80 -18.36
C GLU A 202 -0.28 15.57 -17.95
N LEU A 203 -0.69 16.00 -16.76
CA LEU A 203 -2.10 15.88 -16.32
C LEU A 203 -2.99 17.05 -16.74
N PHE A 204 -2.46 18.02 -17.47
CA PHE A 204 -3.27 19.05 -18.10
C PHE A 204 -3.55 18.71 -19.57
N SER A 205 -4.85 18.57 -19.86
CA SER A 205 -5.49 18.60 -21.19
C SER A 205 -5.67 17.26 -21.94
N ASN A 206 -6.75 16.53 -21.62
CA ASN A 206 -7.98 16.57 -22.43
C ASN A 206 -9.00 15.50 -22.00
N GLY A 207 -10.19 15.98 -21.62
CA GLY A 207 -11.47 15.42 -22.04
C GLY A 207 -11.85 14.00 -21.59
N ALA A 208 -12.65 13.95 -20.51
CA ALA A 208 -13.72 12.98 -20.29
C ALA A 208 -13.35 11.49 -20.18
N SER A 209 -13.22 11.01 -18.94
CA SER A 209 -14.14 10.01 -18.36
C SER A 209 -13.67 9.65 -16.95
N SER A 210 -14.10 10.42 -15.95
CA SER A 210 -13.97 10.03 -14.55
C SER A 210 -15.25 9.33 -14.10
N LEU A 211 -15.09 8.06 -13.78
CA LEU A 211 -16.02 7.21 -13.05
C LEU A 211 -16.20 7.79 -11.63
N THR A 212 -17.25 8.57 -11.42
CA THR A 212 -17.71 9.00 -10.10
C THR A 212 -19.23 9.12 -10.12
N LEU A 213 -19.92 8.04 -9.77
CA LEU A 213 -21.34 8.06 -9.41
C LEU A 213 -21.51 7.42 -8.04
N LEU A 214 -21.27 8.22 -7.00
CA LEU A 214 -22.00 8.16 -5.73
C LEU A 214 -22.26 9.61 -5.33
N SER A 215 -23.32 10.19 -5.90
CA SER A 215 -23.88 11.47 -5.48
C SER A 215 -25.23 11.19 -4.82
N VAL A 216 -25.22 11.10 -3.49
CA VAL A 216 -26.36 11.51 -2.67
C VAL A 216 -26.02 12.92 -2.21
N GLU A 217 -26.79 13.85 -2.74
CA GLU A 217 -26.78 15.27 -2.46
C GLU A 217 -27.44 15.51 -1.10
N GLU A 218 -26.80 16.28 -0.23
CA GLU A 218 -27.32 17.57 0.28
C GLU A 218 -26.51 18.03 1.52
N GLY A 219 -25.85 19.19 1.43
CA GLY A 219 -25.22 19.83 2.60
C GLY A 219 -23.85 20.51 2.43
N GLY A 220 -23.70 21.40 1.44
CA GLY A 220 -22.94 22.66 1.54
C GLY A 220 -21.51 22.76 2.12
N ILE A 221 -20.58 23.07 1.21
CA ILE A 221 -19.51 24.11 1.26
C ILE A 221 -18.39 24.02 2.34
N ARG A 222 -17.13 23.95 1.83
CA ARG A 222 -15.94 24.77 2.20
C ARG A 222 -14.71 24.05 2.81
N GLY A 223 -13.71 23.81 1.96
CA GLY A 223 -12.28 24.04 2.23
C GLY A 223 -11.63 23.29 3.40
N CYS A 224 -11.18 22.06 3.15
CA CYS A 224 -10.53 21.16 4.12
C CYS A 224 -9.12 21.56 4.62
N CYS A 225 -8.65 22.79 4.41
CA CYS A 225 -7.32 23.21 4.87
C CYS A 225 -7.34 24.35 5.91
N ARG A 226 -8.50 24.66 6.50
CA ARG A 226 -8.64 25.71 7.52
C ARG A 226 -8.86 25.16 8.94
N GLY A 227 -8.78 23.84 9.16
CA GLY A 227 -8.98 23.23 10.50
C GLY A 227 -7.74 23.29 11.40
N GLY A 228 -6.57 22.98 10.85
CA GLY A 228 -5.31 22.89 11.62
C GLY A 228 -4.83 24.24 12.19
N GLN A 229 -5.08 25.35 11.50
CA GLN A 229 -4.68 26.68 11.96
C GLN A 229 -5.51 27.17 13.16
N TYR A 230 -6.79 26.80 13.24
CA TYR A 230 -7.63 27.13 14.40
C TYR A 230 -7.22 26.36 15.65
N ILE A 231 -6.83 25.10 15.52
CA ILE A 231 -6.38 24.28 16.66
C ILE A 231 -5.11 24.88 17.26
N VAL A 232 -4.13 25.26 16.42
CA VAL A 232 -2.89 25.89 16.89
C VAL A 232 -3.19 27.24 17.55
N SER A 233 -4.06 28.06 16.96
CA SER A 233 -4.46 29.35 17.54
C SER A 233 -5.18 29.23 18.89
N LEU A 234 -6.05 28.23 19.04
CA LEU A 234 -6.75 27.95 20.30
C LEU A 234 -5.79 27.55 21.42
N ILE A 235 -4.81 26.69 21.12
CA ILE A 235 -3.81 26.25 22.10
C ILE A 235 -2.95 27.43 22.57
N LEU A 236 -2.50 28.27 21.63
CA LEU A 236 -1.66 29.43 21.92
C LEU A 236 -2.39 30.49 22.75
N CYS A 237 -3.66 30.73 22.43
CA CYS A 237 -4.51 31.65 23.18
C CYS A 237 -4.81 31.13 24.60
N GLY A 238 -5.09 29.83 24.72
CA GLY A 238 -5.28 29.17 26.02
C GLY A 238 -4.06 29.29 26.93
N ALA A 239 -2.86 29.03 26.38
CA ALA A 239 -1.61 29.17 27.13
C ALA A 239 -1.37 30.61 27.62
N ALA A 240 -1.67 31.61 26.78
CA ALA A 240 -1.54 33.03 27.15
C ALA A 240 -2.49 33.43 28.29
N LEU A 241 -3.75 32.98 28.26
CA LEU A 241 -4.71 33.25 29.32
C LEU A 241 -4.27 32.64 30.66
N VAL A 242 -3.77 31.40 30.64
CA VAL A 242 -3.22 30.75 31.84
C VAL A 242 -2.04 31.56 32.39
N ALA A 243 -1.11 31.99 31.55
CA ALA A 243 0.03 32.81 31.99
C ALA A 243 -0.42 34.14 32.62
N VAL A 244 -1.41 34.83 32.03
CA VAL A 244 -1.96 36.07 32.60
C VAL A 244 -2.62 35.81 33.96
N THR A 245 -3.45 34.77 34.07
CA THR A 245 -4.08 34.44 35.36
C THR A 245 -3.06 34.13 36.45
N LEU A 246 -2.00 33.40 36.12
CA LEU A 246 -0.91 33.11 37.06
C LEU A 246 -0.17 34.40 37.47
N SER A 247 0.09 35.32 36.54
CA SER A 247 0.74 36.59 36.86
C SER A 247 -0.10 37.47 37.80
N VAL A 248 -1.41 37.54 37.58
CA VAL A 248 -2.33 38.29 38.46
C VAL A 248 -2.43 37.62 39.83
N SER A 249 -2.47 36.28 39.87
CA SER A 249 -2.52 35.51 41.11
C SER A 249 -1.26 35.73 41.96
N VAL A 250 -0.08 35.80 41.34
CA VAL A 250 1.19 36.07 42.02
C VAL A 250 1.24 37.50 42.58
N VAL A 251 0.72 38.48 41.85
CA VAL A 251 0.66 39.89 42.31
C VAL A 251 -0.37 40.10 43.42
N HIS A 252 -1.45 39.30 43.47
CA HIS A 252 -2.42 39.35 44.57
C HIS A 252 -2.01 38.53 45.81
N LEU A 253 -1.04 37.62 45.69
CA LEU A 253 -0.50 36.86 46.83
C LEU A 253 0.80 37.45 47.42
N ALA A 254 1.40 38.46 46.79
CA ALA A 254 2.58 39.19 47.25
C ALA A 254 2.18 40.50 47.95
#